data_AF-A0A515LCJ9-F1
#
_entry.id   AF-A0A515LCJ9-F1
#
_cell.length_a   1.000
_cell.length_b   1.000
_cell.length_c   1.000
_cell.angle_alpha   90.00
_cell.angle_beta   90.00
_cell.angle_gamma   90.00
#
_symmetry.space_group_name_H-M   'P 1'
#
loop_
_entity.id
_entity.type
_entity.pdbx_description
1 polymer ?
#
loop_
_entity_poly.entity_id
_entity_poly.type
_entity_poly.pdbx_seq_one_letter_code
_entity_poly.pdbx_strand_id
1 'polypeptide(L)'
;MAWIAGRLSERERVSVSFHYANLPFDVPATGAAGAERAEGAALYHRGDPARGLPSCASCHGSGGAGIGPANPPLAGQSEAYLGEQMDQWRTGRRRTDPGGVMLRISQLLTPAEARAVTAYAARLDGRPANPESPAASRAAHRADPRSDASGPPLHVPESARAAE
;
A
#
# COMPACT_ATOMS: atom_id res chain seq x y z
N MET A 1 -12.94 1.73 10.58
CA MET A 1 -13.50 1.82 9.21
C MET A 1 -14.38 0.63 8.79
N ALA A 2 -14.15 -0.60 9.30
CA ALA A 2 -14.91 -1.79 8.86
C ALA A 2 -16.44 -1.69 9.00
N TRP A 3 -16.95 -1.03 10.06
CA TRP A 3 -18.39 -0.89 10.30
C TRP A 3 -19.12 -0.12 9.18
N ILE A 4 -18.50 0.94 8.65
CA ILE A 4 -19.07 1.73 7.54
C ILE A 4 -18.94 0.93 6.24
N ALA A 5 -17.75 0.41 5.96
CA ALA A 5 -17.46 -0.33 4.72
C ALA A 5 -18.36 -1.57 4.53
N GLY A 6 -18.66 -2.29 5.62
CA GLY A 6 -19.52 -3.47 5.60
C GLY A 6 -21.00 -3.20 5.34
N ARG A 7 -21.43 -1.92 5.34
CA ARG A 7 -22.83 -1.52 5.10
C ARG A 7 -23.10 -0.99 3.71
N LEU A 8 -22.06 -0.75 2.91
CA LEU A 8 -22.23 -0.25 1.54
C LEU A 8 -22.55 -1.41 0.61
N SER A 9 -23.59 -1.26 -0.21
CA SER A 9 -23.84 -2.11 -1.37
C SER A 9 -22.72 -1.96 -2.41
N GLU A 10 -22.64 -2.89 -3.38
CA GLU A 10 -21.67 -2.80 -4.46
C GLU A 10 -21.81 -1.50 -5.27
N ARG A 11 -23.05 -1.10 -5.58
CA ARG A 11 -23.33 0.15 -6.28
C ARG A 11 -22.87 1.38 -5.47
N GLU A 12 -23.09 1.37 -4.16
CA GLU A 12 -22.63 2.46 -3.29
C GLU A 12 -21.11 2.49 -3.21
N ARG A 13 -20.43 1.34 -3.07
CA ARG A 13 -18.96 1.25 -3.12
C ARG A 13 -18.41 1.88 -4.39
N VAL A 14 -18.96 1.54 -5.55
CA VAL A 14 -18.54 2.14 -6.84
C VAL A 14 -18.77 3.65 -6.86
N SER A 15 -19.91 4.10 -6.35
CA SER A 15 -20.28 5.52 -6.35
C SER A 15 -19.36 6.34 -5.45
N VAL A 16 -19.04 5.87 -4.24
CA VAL A 16 -18.11 6.57 -3.34
C VAL A 16 -16.68 6.51 -3.86
N SER A 17 -16.24 5.39 -4.43
CA SER A 17 -14.91 5.29 -5.06
C SER A 17 -14.74 6.30 -6.19
N PHE A 18 -15.73 6.39 -7.08
CA PHE A 18 -15.70 7.36 -8.18
C PHE A 18 -15.74 8.81 -7.68
N HIS A 19 -16.53 9.10 -6.65
CA HIS A 19 -16.57 10.42 -6.03
C HIS A 19 -15.21 10.85 -5.48
N TYR A 20 -14.58 10.03 -4.62
CA TYR A 20 -13.28 10.35 -4.05
C TYR A 20 -12.17 10.45 -5.09
N ALA A 21 -12.21 9.62 -6.14
CA ALA A 21 -11.21 9.67 -7.20
C ALA A 21 -11.32 10.93 -8.09
N ASN A 22 -12.41 11.69 -8.00
CA ASN A 22 -12.61 12.94 -8.74
C ASN A 22 -12.48 14.20 -7.88
N LEU A 23 -12.20 14.07 -6.58
CA LEU A 23 -11.90 15.23 -5.76
C LEU A 23 -10.58 15.88 -6.20
N PRO A 24 -10.41 17.20 -5.96
CA PRO A 24 -9.10 17.84 -6.09
C PRO A 24 -8.04 17.08 -5.29
N PHE A 25 -6.87 16.91 -5.90
CA PHE A 25 -5.71 16.28 -5.28
C PHE A 25 -4.65 17.33 -5.01
N ASP A 26 -4.46 17.63 -3.73
CA ASP A 26 -3.42 18.54 -3.25
C ASP A 26 -2.50 17.76 -2.31
N VAL A 27 -1.19 17.88 -2.54
CA VAL A 27 -0.18 17.27 -1.66
C VAL A 27 0.29 18.35 -0.67
N PRO A 28 0.00 18.22 0.63
CA PRO A 28 0.53 19.16 1.60
C PRO A 28 2.06 19.03 1.64
N ALA A 29 2.76 20.11 1.34
CA ALA A 29 4.20 20.17 1.49
C ALA A 29 4.55 20.02 2.98
N THR A 30 4.98 18.82 3.39
CA THR A 30 5.61 18.62 4.69
C THR A 30 6.97 17.98 4.43
N GLY A 31 7.97 18.21 5.29
CA GLY A 31 9.33 17.66 5.14
C GLY A 31 9.86 16.82 6.32
N ALA A 32 10.44 15.64 6.05
CA ALA A 32 11.30 14.87 6.96
C ALA A 32 12.76 15.18 6.62
N ALA A 33 13.51 15.86 7.50
CA ALA A 33 14.85 16.33 7.19
C ALA A 33 15.94 15.24 7.24
N GLY A 34 17.03 15.41 6.47
CA GLY A 34 18.28 14.70 6.71
C GLY A 34 18.42 13.29 6.11
N ALA A 35 19.19 12.44 6.81
CA ALA A 35 19.65 11.12 6.34
C ALA A 35 18.53 10.10 6.11
N GLU A 36 17.47 10.14 6.92
CA GLU A 36 16.30 9.25 6.77
C GLU A 36 15.60 9.45 5.42
N ARG A 37 15.56 10.70 4.91
CA ARG A 37 15.07 10.99 3.56
C ARG A 37 15.96 10.37 2.48
N ALA A 38 17.29 10.33 2.67
CA ALA A 38 18.22 9.79 1.70
C ALA A 38 18.12 8.25 1.61
N GLU A 39 18.02 7.58 2.76
CA GLU A 39 17.78 6.13 2.83
C GLU A 39 16.43 5.75 2.24
N GLY A 40 15.35 6.45 2.63
CA GLY A 40 14.02 6.25 2.07
C GLY A 40 13.99 6.45 0.55
N ALA A 41 14.66 7.48 0.04
CA ALA A 41 14.78 7.71 -1.40
C ALA A 41 15.55 6.60 -2.11
N ALA A 42 16.64 6.12 -1.52
CA ALA A 42 17.43 5.03 -2.08
C ALA A 42 16.61 3.75 -2.22
N LEU A 43 15.93 3.34 -1.15
CA LEU A 43 15.05 2.17 -1.15
C LEU A 43 13.88 2.34 -2.13
N TYR A 44 13.26 3.51 -2.15
CA TYR A 44 12.12 3.78 -3.02
C TYR A 44 12.48 3.63 -4.50
N HIS A 45 13.59 4.22 -4.92
CA HIS A 45 13.96 4.29 -6.34
C HIS A 45 14.77 3.08 -6.82
N ARG A 46 15.59 2.48 -5.95
CA ARG A 46 16.52 1.40 -6.34
C ARG A 46 16.20 0.06 -5.69
N GLY A 47 15.49 0.04 -4.58
CA GLY A 47 15.34 -1.15 -3.76
C GLY A 47 16.68 -1.62 -3.20
N ASP A 48 16.80 -2.92 -2.97
CA ASP A 48 18.04 -3.60 -2.62
C ASP A 48 18.11 -4.97 -3.31
N PRO A 49 18.78 -5.05 -4.47
CA PRO A 49 18.91 -6.28 -5.24
C PRO A 49 19.60 -7.42 -4.48
N ALA A 50 20.49 -7.12 -3.53
CA ALA A 50 21.25 -8.15 -2.81
C ALA A 50 20.35 -9.04 -1.94
N ARG A 51 19.22 -8.49 -1.50
CA ARG A 51 18.18 -9.18 -0.71
C ARG A 51 16.87 -9.33 -1.48
N GLY A 52 16.89 -9.12 -2.80
CA GLY A 52 15.73 -9.27 -3.66
C GLY A 52 14.61 -8.26 -3.40
N LEU A 53 14.91 -7.11 -2.79
CA LEU A 53 13.95 -6.02 -2.61
C LEU A 53 13.86 -5.21 -3.91
N PRO A 54 12.74 -5.27 -4.66
CA PRO A 54 12.57 -4.44 -5.84
C PRO A 54 12.43 -2.95 -5.48
N SER A 55 12.67 -2.09 -6.47
CA SER A 55 12.33 -0.67 -6.39
C SER A 55 10.83 -0.47 -6.18
N CYS A 56 10.44 0.35 -5.19
CA CYS A 56 9.05 0.72 -4.96
C CYS A 56 8.46 1.48 -6.16
N ALA A 57 9.29 2.32 -6.79
CA ALA A 57 8.93 3.10 -7.96
C ALA A 57 8.54 2.24 -9.16
N SER A 58 9.02 0.99 -9.26
CA SER A 58 8.69 0.09 -10.37
C SER A 58 7.19 -0.26 -10.43
N CYS A 59 6.49 -0.23 -9.30
CA CYS A 59 5.05 -0.49 -9.21
C CYS A 59 4.25 0.77 -8.86
N HIS A 60 4.77 1.63 -7.99
CA HIS A 60 4.05 2.82 -7.52
C HIS A 60 4.38 4.10 -8.30
N GLY A 61 5.26 4.02 -9.29
CA GLY A 61 5.72 5.17 -10.09
C GLY A 61 6.83 5.95 -9.38
N SER A 62 7.69 6.61 -10.15
CA SER A 62 8.81 7.42 -9.61
C SER A 62 8.32 8.53 -8.67
N GLY A 63 7.22 9.20 -9.03
CA GLY A 63 6.55 10.18 -8.19
C GLY A 63 5.48 9.61 -7.26
N GLY A 64 5.32 8.29 -7.15
CA GLY A 64 4.30 7.73 -6.24
C GLY A 64 2.84 7.91 -6.70
N ALA A 65 2.61 8.22 -7.98
CA ALA A 65 1.27 8.39 -8.56
C ALA A 65 0.45 7.09 -8.66
N GLY A 66 1.09 5.93 -8.44
CA GLY A 66 0.52 4.63 -8.74
C GLY A 66 0.61 4.29 -10.23
N ILE A 67 0.48 2.99 -10.55
CA ILE A 67 0.48 2.49 -11.92
C ILE A 67 -0.70 1.54 -12.09
N GLY A 68 -1.71 2.01 -12.82
CA GLY A 68 -2.94 1.27 -13.06
C GLY A 68 -3.72 0.97 -11.77
N PRO A 69 -4.72 0.08 -11.83
CA PRO A 69 -5.63 -0.13 -10.71
C PRO A 69 -5.08 -1.01 -9.58
N ALA A 70 -4.02 -1.78 -9.85
CA ALA A 70 -3.46 -2.71 -8.88
C ALA A 70 -2.38 -2.09 -7.98
N ASN A 71 -1.74 -1.01 -8.43
CA ASN A 71 -0.66 -0.35 -7.70
C ASN A 71 -1.12 1.06 -7.29
N PRO A 72 -1.58 1.24 -6.04
CA PRO A 72 -2.19 2.49 -5.63
C PRO A 72 -1.17 3.64 -5.56
N PRO A 73 -1.63 4.90 -5.64
CA PRO A 73 -0.82 6.06 -5.32
C PRO A 73 -0.35 6.01 -3.85
N LEU A 74 0.88 6.48 -3.64
CA LEU A 74 1.49 6.69 -2.33
C LEU A 74 1.72 8.18 -2.06
N ALA A 75 1.88 8.98 -3.12
CA ALA A 75 2.06 10.42 -3.07
C ALA A 75 0.93 11.11 -2.29
N GLY A 76 1.30 12.06 -1.44
CA GLY A 76 0.37 12.86 -0.62
C GLY A 76 -0.43 12.09 0.42
N GLN A 77 -0.18 10.79 0.60
CA GLN A 77 -0.78 10.04 1.70
C GLN A 77 -0.11 10.40 3.03
N SER A 78 -0.87 10.32 4.12
CA SER A 78 -0.33 10.54 5.46
C SER A 78 0.80 9.57 5.77
N GLU A 79 1.91 10.10 6.28
CA GLU A 79 3.05 9.31 6.78
C GLU A 79 2.60 8.28 7.82
N ALA A 80 1.73 8.68 8.75
CA ALA A 80 1.19 7.78 9.77
C ALA A 80 0.36 6.65 9.14
N TYR A 81 -0.42 6.94 8.11
CA TYR A 81 -1.18 5.91 7.39
C TYR A 81 -0.24 4.95 6.66
N LEU A 82 0.73 5.45 5.90
CA LEU A 82 1.68 4.60 5.17
C LEU A 82 2.51 3.72 6.12
N GLY A 83 2.98 4.29 7.22
CA GLY A 83 3.69 3.56 8.27
C GLY A 83 2.84 2.43 8.85
N GLU A 84 1.60 2.71 9.22
CA GLU A 84 0.65 1.70 9.72
C GLU A 84 0.36 0.61 8.68
N GLN A 85 0.15 0.98 7.40
CA GLN A 85 -0.08 -0.03 6.36
C GLN A 85 1.13 -0.93 6.15
N MET A 86 2.34 -0.34 6.18
CA MET A 86 3.57 -1.11 6.08
C MET A 86 3.74 -2.05 7.27
N ASP A 87 3.47 -1.61 8.50
CA ASP A 87 3.52 -2.47 9.68
C ASP A 87 2.51 -3.63 9.61
N GLN A 88 1.28 -3.35 9.20
CA GLN A 88 0.26 -4.39 9.03
C GLN A 88 0.67 -5.42 7.98
N TRP A 89 1.35 -5.01 6.90
CA TRP A 89 1.94 -5.95 5.94
C TRP A 89 3.05 -6.78 6.58
N ARG A 90 4.03 -6.13 7.23
CA ARG A 90 5.19 -6.81 7.87
C ARG A 90 4.75 -7.90 8.84
N THR A 91 3.75 -7.58 9.66
CA THR A 91 3.19 -8.46 10.69
C THR A 91 2.16 -9.45 10.14
N GLY A 92 1.79 -9.34 8.86
CA GLY A 92 0.77 -10.17 8.23
C GLY A 92 -0.64 -9.94 8.77
N ARG A 93 -0.90 -8.80 9.41
CA ARG A 93 -2.25 -8.34 9.80
C ARG A 93 -3.05 -7.86 8.59
N ARG A 94 -2.36 -7.40 7.53
CA ARG A 94 -2.95 -7.14 6.22
C ARG A 94 -2.51 -8.22 5.23
N ARG A 95 -3.48 -8.75 4.45
CA ARG A 95 -3.30 -9.88 3.49
C ARG A 95 -4.10 -9.71 2.19
N THR A 96 -4.61 -8.51 1.95
CA THR A 96 -5.56 -8.19 0.88
C THR A 96 -4.90 -7.99 -0.50
N ASP A 97 -3.64 -8.37 -0.69
CA ASP A 97 -2.87 -8.08 -1.90
C ASP A 97 -2.81 -9.32 -2.80
N PRO A 98 -3.06 -9.19 -4.11
CA PRO A 98 -2.96 -10.30 -5.03
C PRO A 98 -1.59 -10.96 -4.96
N GLY A 99 -1.57 -12.27 -4.73
CA GLY A 99 -0.33 -13.04 -4.68
C GLY A 99 0.67 -12.68 -3.57
N GLY A 100 0.31 -11.90 -2.54
CA GLY A 100 1.18 -11.62 -1.38
C GLY A 100 2.44 -10.81 -1.70
N VAL A 101 2.41 -10.00 -2.75
CA VAL A 101 3.52 -9.14 -3.21
C VAL A 101 3.96 -8.15 -2.11
N MET A 102 3.06 -7.32 -1.60
CA MET A 102 3.37 -6.33 -0.56
C MET A 102 3.69 -7.00 0.78
N LEU A 103 3.03 -8.11 1.11
CA LEU A 103 3.40 -8.91 2.28
C LEU A 103 4.88 -9.31 2.21
N ARG A 104 5.32 -9.95 1.11
CA ARG A 104 6.73 -10.37 0.94
C ARG A 104 7.70 -9.18 0.92
N ILE A 105 7.40 -8.12 0.15
CA ILE A 105 8.25 -6.93 0.05
C ILE A 105 8.44 -6.30 1.43
N SER A 106 7.37 -6.19 2.22
CA SER A 106 7.43 -5.58 3.55
C SER A 106 8.33 -6.36 4.51
N GLN A 107 8.37 -7.69 4.40
CA GLN A 107 9.18 -8.58 5.24
C GLN A 107 10.67 -8.51 4.93
N LEU A 108 11.05 -8.01 3.74
CA LEU A 108 12.45 -7.78 3.40
C LEU A 108 13.02 -6.53 4.07
N LEU A 109 12.18 -5.59 4.49
CA LEU A 109 12.65 -4.35 5.12
C LEU A 109 13.01 -4.58 6.60
N THR A 110 13.90 -3.75 7.15
CA THR A 110 13.99 -3.56 8.60
C THR A 110 12.90 -2.59 9.09
N PRO A 111 12.58 -2.52 10.39
CA PRO A 111 11.65 -1.53 10.91
C PRO A 111 12.09 -0.08 10.63
N ALA A 112 13.40 0.20 10.62
CA ALA A 112 13.95 1.52 10.31
C ALA A 112 13.77 1.86 8.83
N GLU A 113 14.12 0.93 7.94
CA GLU A 113 13.93 1.08 6.49
C GLU A 113 12.46 1.26 6.12
N ALA A 114 11.55 0.53 6.78
CA ALA A 114 10.11 0.67 6.60
C ALA A 114 9.61 2.08 6.97
N ARG A 115 10.11 2.65 8.06
CA ARG A 115 9.80 4.05 8.44
C ARG A 115 10.39 5.02 7.42
N ALA A 116 11.67 4.87 7.05
CA ALA A 116 12.34 5.75 6.11
C ALA A 116 11.63 5.79 4.74
N VAL A 117 11.28 4.62 4.18
CA VAL A 117 10.64 4.55 2.85
C VAL A 117 9.20 5.06 2.87
N THR A 118 8.45 4.86 3.97
CA THR A 118 7.08 5.38 4.09
C THR A 118 7.06 6.89 4.33
N ALA A 119 7.98 7.41 5.14
CA ALA A 119 8.19 8.85 5.32
C ALA A 119 8.64 9.55 4.04
N TYR A 120 9.46 8.88 3.22
CA TYR A 120 9.82 9.38 1.89
C TYR A 120 8.62 9.37 0.93
N ALA A 121 7.91 8.23 0.82
CA ALA A 121 6.81 8.06 -0.11
C ALA A 121 5.63 9.03 0.14
N ALA A 122 5.34 9.33 1.41
CA ALA A 122 4.31 10.30 1.81
C ALA A 122 4.51 11.71 1.21
N ARG A 123 5.76 12.04 0.84
CA ARG A 123 6.17 13.37 0.37
C ARG A 123 6.36 13.44 -1.13
N LEU A 124 6.13 12.34 -1.84
CA LEU A 124 6.11 12.35 -3.28
C LEU A 124 4.90 13.15 -3.78
N ASP A 125 5.04 13.73 -4.96
CA ASP A 125 4.11 14.70 -5.56
C ASP A 125 3.42 14.18 -6.82
N GLY A 126 3.60 12.91 -7.16
CA GLY A 126 3.00 12.29 -8.34
C GLY A 126 1.48 12.27 -8.23
N ARG A 127 0.83 12.89 -9.21
CA ARG A 127 -0.62 12.97 -9.27
C ARG A 127 -1.22 11.67 -9.82
N PRO A 128 -2.13 10.99 -9.10
CA PRO A 128 -2.83 9.84 -9.63
C PRO A 128 -3.72 10.22 -10.81
N ALA A 129 -3.93 9.28 -11.73
CA ALA A 129 -4.91 9.44 -12.79
C ALA A 129 -6.34 9.26 -12.25
N ASN A 130 -7.24 10.16 -12.65
CA ASN A 130 -8.66 10.03 -12.31
C ASN A 130 -9.32 9.03 -13.25
N PRO A 131 -10.23 8.16 -12.76
CA PRO A 131 -11.01 7.29 -13.63
C PRO A 131 -11.99 8.11 -14.46
N GLU A 132 -12.06 7.84 -15.77
CA GLU A 132 -12.94 8.55 -16.71
C GLU A 132 -14.44 8.28 -16.46
N SER A 133 -14.78 7.17 -15.81
CA SER A 133 -16.16 6.81 -15.50
C SER A 133 -16.29 5.83 -14.32
N PRO A 134 -17.47 5.71 -13.69
CA PRO A 134 -17.74 4.68 -12.69
C PRO A 134 -17.57 3.25 -13.22
N ALA A 135 -17.78 3.03 -14.53
CA ALA A 135 -17.55 1.73 -15.15
C ALA A 135 -16.06 1.38 -15.22
N ALA A 136 -15.19 2.35 -15.48
CA ALA A 136 -13.73 2.18 -15.42
C ALA A 136 -13.27 1.81 -13.99
N SER A 137 -13.87 2.40 -12.95
CA SER A 137 -13.62 2.02 -11.56
C SER A 137 -14.03 0.57 -11.25
N ARG A 138 -15.13 0.07 -11.83
CA ARG A 138 -15.54 -1.34 -11.68
C ARG A 138 -14.61 -2.32 -12.39
N ALA A 139 -14.18 -2.03 -13.62
CA ALA A 139 -13.23 -2.88 -14.34
C ALA A 139 -11.88 -2.98 -13.64
N ALA A 140 -11.50 -1.93 -12.91
CA ALA A 140 -10.34 -1.89 -12.02
C ALA A 140 -10.50 -2.75 -10.75
N HIS A 141 -11.73 -2.88 -10.24
CA HIS A 141 -12.05 -3.75 -9.11
C HIS A 141 -12.08 -5.21 -9.58
N ARG A 142 -11.05 -5.98 -9.21
CA ARG A 142 -11.09 -7.44 -9.35
C ARG A 142 -12.16 -7.99 -8.39
N ALA A 143 -12.88 -9.03 -8.83
CA ALA A 143 -13.70 -9.82 -7.94
C ALA A 143 -12.82 -10.28 -6.77
N ASP A 144 -13.17 -9.89 -5.55
CA ASP A 144 -12.40 -10.16 -4.35
C ASP A 144 -12.38 -11.68 -4.08
N PRO A 145 -11.24 -12.39 -4.28
CA PRO A 145 -11.16 -13.80 -3.92
C PRO A 145 -11.00 -13.97 -2.40
N ARG A 146 -10.94 -12.87 -1.63
CA ARG A 146 -10.38 -12.77 -0.28
C ARG A 146 -11.30 -12.12 0.75
N SER A 147 -12.55 -12.57 0.76
CA SER A 147 -13.30 -12.70 2.02
C SER A 147 -12.59 -13.64 3.05
N ASP A 148 -11.45 -14.24 2.70
CA ASP A 148 -10.56 -15.02 3.57
C ASP A 148 -9.66 -14.15 4.48
N ALA A 149 -9.52 -12.84 4.25
CA ALA A 149 -8.89 -11.92 5.20
C ALA A 149 -9.71 -11.75 6.50
N SER A 150 -10.96 -12.23 6.49
CA SER A 150 -11.83 -12.38 7.68
C SER A 150 -11.88 -13.82 8.21
N GLY A 151 -11.16 -14.76 7.58
CA GLY A 151 -10.99 -16.11 8.10
C GLY A 151 -10.05 -16.10 9.31
N PRO A 152 -10.21 -17.04 10.27
CA PRO A 152 -9.24 -17.19 11.35
C PRO A 152 -7.84 -17.38 10.76
N PRO A 153 -6.78 -16.88 11.43
CA PRO A 153 -5.41 -17.04 10.95
C PRO A 153 -5.17 -18.52 10.65
N LEU A 154 -4.53 -18.80 9.50
CA LEU A 154 -4.12 -20.17 9.17
C LEU A 154 -3.37 -20.73 10.38
N HIS A 155 -3.95 -21.78 10.97
CA HIS A 155 -3.39 -22.44 12.13
C HIS A 155 -1.98 -22.90 11.77
N VAL A 156 -0.95 -22.27 12.35
CA VAL A 156 0.39 -22.83 12.33
C VAL A 156 0.33 -24.04 13.27
N PRO A 157 0.53 -25.28 12.79
CA PRO A 157 0.49 -26.44 13.66
C PRO A 157 1.54 -26.29 14.76
N GLU A 158 1.14 -26.60 15.99
CA GLU A 158 1.95 -26.45 17.22
C GLU A 158 3.27 -27.24 17.15
N SER A 159 3.35 -28.24 16.26
CA SER A 159 4.55 -29.00 15.95
C SER A 159 5.71 -28.19 15.37
N ALA A 160 5.48 -26.94 14.94
CA ALA A 160 6.54 -26.05 14.45
C ALA A 160 7.13 -25.11 15.52
N ARG A 161 6.68 -25.18 16.78
CA ARG A 161 7.18 -24.34 17.90
C ARG A 161 8.14 -25.06 18.86
N ALA A 162 8.45 -26.33 18.61
CA ALA A 162 9.40 -27.10 19.42
C ALA A 162 10.72 -27.33 18.65
N ALA A 163 11.50 -26.26 18.50
CA ALA A 163 12.90 -26.32 18.10
C ALA A 163 13.62 -25.05 18.57
N GLU A 164 13.61 -24.83 19.89
CA GLU A 164 14.62 -24.05 20.64
C GLU A 164 14.54 -24.44 22.12
#